data_AF-A0A1Y0ER66-F1
#
_entry.id   AF-A0A1Y0ER66-F1
#
_cell.length_a   1.000
_cell.length_b   1.000
_cell.length_c   1.000
_cell.angle_alpha   90.00
_cell.angle_beta   90.00
_cell.angle_gamma   90.00
#
_symmetry.space_group_name_H-M   'P 1'
#
loop_
_entity.id
_entity.type
_entity.pdbx_description
1 polymer ?
#
loop_
_entity_poly.entity_id
_entity_poly.type
_entity_poly.pdbx_seq_one_letter_code
_entity_poly.pdbx_strand_id
1 'polypeptide(L)'
;MARIELVRMDMGPIPAADAEAARRVIFGAVDGLGEKGKRQWRRLWASIFRLEPGEIVEIVSHKARSGPFHRRHMAMEQALFEAQERFEQFRSFRDWLKVGAGHVEWFPGPKGGVIPVPNSISYAELEDNDMREVHVQMVRFLRTEHAQRTLWPGIKDPVKRADAMNAFLMGFDEWA
;
A
#
# COMPACT_ATOMS: atom_id res chain seq x y z
N MET A 1 5.31 4.62 -6.70
CA MET A 1 4.77 5.47 -7.79
C MET A 1 3.50 4.80 -8.26
N ALA A 2 2.35 5.34 -7.90
CA ALA A 2 1.07 4.80 -8.30
C ALA A 2 0.91 5.04 -9.80
N ARG A 3 0.95 3.93 -10.54
CA ARG A 3 0.75 3.85 -11.99
C ARG A 3 -0.70 3.47 -12.25
N ILE A 4 -1.37 4.26 -13.07
CA ILE A 4 -2.72 3.98 -13.53
C ILE A 4 -2.67 3.85 -15.06
N GLU A 5 -3.09 2.70 -15.56
CA GLU A 5 -3.25 2.45 -17.00
C GLU A 5 -4.71 2.64 -17.37
N LEU A 6 -4.97 3.57 -18.29
CA LEU A 6 -6.30 3.89 -18.76
C LEU A 6 -6.39 3.55 -20.24
N VAL A 7 -7.44 2.83 -20.62
CA VAL A 7 -7.80 2.59 -22.02
C VAL A 7 -9.04 3.37 -22.37
N ARG A 8 -9.06 3.99 -23.55
CA ARG A 8 -10.28 4.61 -24.07
C ARG A 8 -11.27 3.53 -24.49
N MET A 9 -12.40 3.49 -23.82
CA MET A 9 -13.54 2.66 -24.22
C MET A 9 -14.30 3.30 -25.38
N ASP A 10 -14.89 2.48 -26.24
CA ASP A 10 -15.82 2.96 -27.26
C ASP A 10 -17.07 3.51 -26.56
N MET A 11 -17.28 4.80 -26.74
CA MET A 11 -18.38 5.55 -26.17
C MET A 11 -18.92 6.41 -27.30
N GLY A 12 -20.23 6.33 -27.53
CA GLY A 12 -20.93 7.19 -28.47
C GLY A 12 -20.74 8.68 -28.18
N PRO A 13 -21.26 9.57 -29.05
CA PRO A 13 -21.08 11.01 -28.89
C PRO A 13 -21.62 11.49 -27.53
N ILE A 14 -20.81 12.24 -26.79
CA ILE A 14 -21.20 12.83 -25.51
C ILE A 14 -22.16 14.00 -25.80
N PRO A 15 -23.38 14.01 -25.24
CA PRO A 15 -24.30 15.13 -25.37
C PRO A 15 -23.69 16.44 -24.87
N ALA A 16 -24.03 17.57 -25.52
CA ALA A 16 -23.44 18.86 -25.20
C ALA A 16 -23.66 19.29 -23.74
N ALA A 17 -24.84 18.99 -23.19
CA ALA A 17 -25.17 19.26 -21.78
C ALA A 17 -24.26 18.48 -20.82
N ASP A 18 -23.97 17.21 -21.12
CA ASP A 18 -23.11 16.36 -20.30
C ASP A 18 -21.64 16.79 -20.39
N ALA A 19 -21.20 17.22 -21.58
CA ALA A 19 -19.86 17.76 -21.79
C ALA A 19 -19.64 19.06 -20.98
N GLU A 20 -20.64 19.94 -20.93
CA GLU A 20 -20.57 21.17 -20.13
C GLU A 20 -20.55 20.87 -18.63
N ALA A 21 -21.42 19.98 -18.16
CA ALA A 21 -21.45 19.53 -16.77
C ALA A 21 -20.10 18.92 -16.36
N ALA A 22 -19.56 18.02 -17.18
CA ALA A 22 -18.25 17.41 -16.95
C ALA A 22 -17.14 18.47 -16.88
N ARG A 23 -17.13 19.44 -17.79
CA ARG A 23 -16.14 20.53 -17.79
C ARG A 23 -16.19 21.35 -16.50
N ARG A 24 -17.39 21.68 -16.01
CA ARG A 24 -17.56 22.43 -14.75
C ARG A 24 -17.06 21.64 -13.54
N VAL A 25 -17.30 20.33 -13.50
CA VAL A 25 -16.79 19.48 -12.41
C VAL A 25 -15.27 19.37 -12.48
N ILE A 26 -14.73 19.00 -13.64
CA ILE A 26 -13.30 18.70 -13.84
C ILE A 26 -12.42 19.94 -13.62
N PHE A 27 -12.84 21.11 -14.11
CA PHE A 27 -12.03 22.34 -14.03
C PHE A 27 -12.53 23.36 -12.99
N GLY A 28 -13.71 23.15 -12.40
CA GLY A 28 -14.26 24.04 -11.39
C GLY A 28 -14.02 23.59 -9.95
N ALA A 29 -13.97 22.27 -9.70
CA ALA A 29 -13.69 21.75 -8.36
C ALA A 29 -12.18 21.62 -8.07
N VAL A 30 -11.38 21.34 -9.10
CA VAL A 30 -9.92 21.14 -9.00
C VAL A 30 -9.23 21.82 -10.17
N ASP A 31 -8.19 22.63 -9.91
CA ASP A 31 -7.32 23.21 -10.94
C ASP A 31 -5.85 23.10 -10.50
N GLY A 32 -4.93 23.26 -11.44
CA GLY A 32 -3.51 23.24 -11.15
C GLY A 32 -3.05 24.48 -10.38
N LEU A 33 -2.07 24.30 -9.49
CA LEU A 33 -1.49 25.40 -8.72
C LEU A 33 -0.63 26.30 -9.62
N GLY A 34 -0.99 27.58 -9.68
CA GLY A 34 -0.31 28.59 -10.50
C GLY A 34 -0.41 28.34 -12.01
N GLU A 35 0.15 29.24 -12.82
CA GLU A 35 -0.03 29.21 -14.28
C GLU A 35 0.62 27.98 -14.96
N LYS A 36 1.71 27.46 -14.40
CA LYS A 36 2.32 26.22 -14.89
C LYS A 36 1.41 25.02 -14.60
N GLY A 37 0.92 24.89 -13.36
CA GLY A 37 0.03 23.80 -12.96
C GLY A 37 -1.27 23.82 -13.75
N LYS A 38 -1.90 24.98 -13.90
CA LYS A 38 -3.11 25.19 -14.72
C LYS A 38 -2.95 24.69 -16.15
N ARG A 39 -1.81 25.00 -16.79
CA ARG A 39 -1.52 24.54 -18.16
C ARG A 39 -1.28 23.04 -18.23
N GLN A 40 -0.57 22.46 -17.26
CA GLN A 40 -0.35 21.03 -17.17
C GLN A 40 -1.68 20.27 -16.95
N TRP A 41 -2.54 20.77 -16.08
CA TRP A 41 -3.87 20.20 -15.80
C TRP A 41 -4.76 20.19 -17.04
N ARG A 42 -4.85 21.31 -17.74
CA ARG A 42 -5.60 21.41 -19.02
C ARG A 42 -5.03 20.46 -20.07
N ARG A 43 -3.71 20.33 -20.17
CA ARG A 43 -3.04 19.43 -21.12
C ARG A 43 -3.33 17.97 -20.81
N LEU A 44 -3.30 17.56 -19.54
CA LEU A 44 -3.60 16.18 -19.12
C LEU A 44 -5.01 15.78 -19.59
N TRP A 45 -6.03 16.55 -19.23
CA TRP A 45 -7.40 16.24 -19.63
C TRP A 45 -7.62 16.32 -21.12
N ALA A 46 -7.02 17.31 -21.80
CA ALA A 46 -7.07 17.37 -23.26
C ALA A 46 -6.44 16.13 -23.90
N SER A 47 -5.37 15.58 -23.33
CA SER A 47 -4.75 14.34 -23.81
C SER A 47 -5.68 13.14 -23.61
N ILE A 48 -6.28 12.99 -22.42
CA ILE A 48 -7.16 11.86 -22.09
C ILE A 48 -8.40 11.83 -23.00
N PHE A 49 -9.03 12.99 -23.25
CA PHE A 49 -10.24 13.07 -24.08
C PHE A 49 -9.97 13.02 -25.59
N ARG A 50 -8.72 13.13 -26.02
CA ARG A 50 -8.31 12.98 -27.42
C ARG A 50 -7.91 11.56 -27.79
N LEU A 51 -7.85 10.65 -26.82
CA LEU A 51 -7.52 9.26 -27.09
C LEU A 51 -8.57 8.62 -28.01
N GLU A 52 -8.11 7.86 -28.98
CA GLU A 52 -8.95 7.01 -29.82
C GLU A 52 -9.24 5.68 -29.10
N PRO A 53 -10.37 5.00 -29.41
CA PRO A 53 -10.68 3.71 -28.80
C PRO A 53 -9.54 2.70 -28.95
N GLY A 54 -9.12 2.11 -27.83
CA GLY A 54 -7.97 1.19 -27.78
C GLY A 54 -6.61 1.86 -27.54
N GLU A 55 -6.50 3.20 -27.59
CA GLU A 55 -5.31 3.88 -27.12
C GLU A 55 -5.21 3.83 -25.59
N ILE A 56 -3.97 3.70 -25.11
CA ILE A 56 -3.63 3.57 -23.70
C ILE A 56 -2.85 4.81 -23.27
N VAL A 57 -3.23 5.39 -22.14
CA VAL A 57 -2.44 6.41 -21.44
C VAL A 57 -2.02 5.90 -20.08
N GLU A 58 -0.77 6.17 -19.73
CA GLU A 58 -0.23 5.92 -18.41
C GLU A 58 -0.20 7.22 -17.61
N ILE A 59 -0.78 7.21 -16.41
CA ILE A 59 -0.67 8.29 -15.44
C ILE A 59 0.18 7.82 -14.28
N VAL A 60 1.33 8.49 -14.09
CA VAL A 60 2.19 8.29 -12.93
C VAL A 60 1.95 9.42 -11.95
N SER A 61 1.49 9.08 -10.76
CA SER A 61 1.33 10.04 -9.66
C SER A 61 2.34 9.77 -8.55
N HIS A 62 2.71 10.84 -7.85
CA HIS A 62 3.58 10.76 -6.68
C HIS A 62 2.93 11.47 -5.51
N LYS A 63 2.51 10.70 -4.51
CA LYS A 63 2.00 11.20 -3.24
C LYS A 63 3.12 11.17 -2.20
N ALA A 64 3.41 12.33 -1.62
CA ALA A 64 4.35 12.42 -0.51
C ALA A 64 3.83 11.57 0.68
N ARG A 65 4.76 10.86 1.33
CA ARG A 65 4.51 10.00 2.49
C ARG A 65 3.82 10.74 3.64
N SER A 66 2.86 10.09 4.28
CA SER A 66 2.20 10.57 5.49
C SER A 66 3.08 10.28 6.71
N GLY A 67 3.83 11.29 7.17
CA GLY A 67 4.69 11.18 8.35
C GLY A 67 4.02 10.59 9.61
N PRO A 68 2.75 10.93 9.93
CA PRO A 68 2.02 10.29 11.03
C PRO A 68 1.82 8.78 10.86
N PHE A 69 1.40 8.34 9.66
CA PHE A 69 1.16 6.92 9.38
C PHE A 69 2.44 6.09 9.54
N HIS A 70 3.55 6.53 8.94
CA HIS A 70 4.82 5.79 9.05
C HIS A 70 5.34 5.72 10.48
N ARG A 71 5.19 6.80 11.28
CA ARG A 71 5.54 6.78 12.70
C ARG A 71 4.71 5.76 13.47
N ARG A 72 3.40 5.70 13.22
CA ARG A 72 2.51 4.72 13.86
C ARG A 72 2.89 3.29 13.48
N HIS A 73 3.11 3.03 12.19
CA HIS A 73 3.52 1.71 11.71
C HIS A 73 4.85 1.25 12.33
N MET A 74 5.86 2.13 12.41
CA MET A 74 7.15 1.81 13.05
C MET A 74 6.99 1.58 14.56
N ALA A 75 6.17 2.39 15.24
CA ALA A 75 5.87 2.20 16.66
C ALA A 75 5.18 0.85 16.92
N MET A 76 4.26 0.44 16.04
CA MET A 76 3.61 -0.87 16.09
C MET A 76 4.63 -2.01 15.95
N GLU A 77 5.51 -1.95 14.94
CA GLU A 77 6.56 -2.96 14.76
C GLU A 77 7.46 -3.06 16.00
N GLN A 78 7.88 -1.92 16.54
CA GLN A 78 8.79 -1.87 17.67
C GLN A 78 8.15 -2.39 18.96
N ALA A 79 6.92 -1.96 19.26
CA ALA A 79 6.17 -2.45 20.42
C ALA A 79 5.88 -3.96 20.31
N LEU A 80 5.56 -4.47 19.11
CA LEU A 80 5.32 -5.89 18.93
C LEU A 80 6.61 -6.69 19.10
N PHE A 81 7.74 -6.18 18.59
CA PHE A 81 9.04 -6.79 18.77
C PHE A 81 9.45 -6.88 20.25
N GLU A 82 9.12 -5.88 21.06
CA GLU A 82 9.37 -5.90 22.51
C GLU A 82 8.46 -6.89 23.25
N ALA A 83 7.24 -7.13 22.74
CA ALA A 83 6.25 -7.99 23.37
C ALA A 83 6.34 -9.49 23.00
N GLN A 84 7.07 -9.84 21.95
CA GLN A 84 7.21 -11.22 21.45
C GLN A 84 8.41 -11.96 22.05
N GLU A 85 8.39 -13.30 22.02
CA GLU A 85 9.36 -14.17 22.72
C GLU A 85 10.43 -14.80 21.82
N ARG A 86 10.34 -14.61 20.49
CA ARG A 86 11.05 -15.41 19.48
C ARG A 86 12.29 -14.74 18.87
N PHE A 87 12.22 -13.46 18.58
CA PHE A 87 13.25 -12.72 17.86
C PHE A 87 14.08 -11.88 18.81
N GLU A 88 15.41 -11.98 18.69
CA GLU A 88 16.35 -11.17 19.48
C GLU A 88 16.80 -9.91 18.74
N GLN A 89 16.65 -9.89 17.41
CA GLN A 89 17.08 -8.79 16.57
C GLN A 89 15.89 -8.21 15.79
N PHE A 90 15.67 -6.90 15.93
CA PHE A 90 14.54 -6.22 15.29
C PHE A 90 14.55 -6.35 13.76
N ARG A 91 15.73 -6.38 13.14
CA ARG A 91 15.86 -6.60 11.69
C ARG A 91 15.30 -7.97 11.28
N SER A 92 15.67 -9.03 12.01
CA SER A 92 15.20 -10.39 11.71
C SER A 92 13.69 -10.54 11.90
N PHE A 93 13.14 -9.93 12.95
CA PHE A 93 11.69 -9.84 13.17
C PHE A 93 10.98 -9.17 11.99
N ARG A 94 11.50 -8.02 11.54
CA ARG A 94 10.89 -7.26 10.45
C ARG A 94 10.99 -7.97 9.11
N ASP A 95 12.13 -8.61 8.84
CA ASP A 95 12.30 -9.42 7.64
C ASP A 95 11.34 -10.62 7.64
N TRP A 96 11.13 -11.28 8.79
CA TRP A 96 10.10 -12.30 8.95
C TRP A 96 8.69 -11.73 8.71
N LEU A 97 8.38 -10.55 9.24
CA LEU A 97 7.07 -9.90 9.06
C LEU A 97 6.80 -9.61 7.58
N LYS A 98 7.81 -9.11 6.84
CA LYS A 98 7.72 -8.89 5.38
C LYS A 98 7.50 -10.19 4.62
N VAL A 99 8.21 -11.26 4.98
CA VAL A 99 8.02 -12.59 4.37
C VAL A 99 6.60 -13.09 4.61
N GLY A 100 6.10 -13.00 5.84
CA GLY A 100 4.73 -13.38 6.18
C GLY A 100 3.66 -12.55 5.46
N ALA A 101 3.95 -11.27 5.22
CA ALA A 101 3.11 -10.36 4.45
C ALA A 101 3.22 -10.55 2.92
N GLY A 102 4.13 -11.41 2.44
CA GLY A 102 4.38 -11.61 1.02
C GLY A 102 5.10 -10.45 0.33
N HIS A 103 5.66 -9.50 1.10
CA HIS A 103 6.42 -8.38 0.56
C HIS A 103 7.88 -8.80 0.26
N VAL A 104 8.00 -9.69 -0.72
CA VAL A 104 9.25 -10.38 -1.09
C VAL A 104 9.39 -10.47 -2.60
N GLU A 105 10.63 -10.63 -3.03
CA GLU A 105 10.97 -11.12 -4.35
C GLU A 105 11.38 -12.59 -4.24
N TRP A 106 10.94 -13.42 -5.19
CA TRP A 106 11.18 -14.86 -5.18
C TRP A 106 12.34 -15.21 -6.09
N PHE A 107 13.36 -15.85 -5.51
CA PHE A 107 14.55 -16.28 -6.25
C PHE A 107 14.67 -17.81 -6.29
N PRO A 108 15.26 -18.40 -7.35
CA PRO A 108 15.63 -19.80 -7.35
C PRO A 108 16.73 -20.04 -6.31
N GLY A 109 16.44 -20.92 -5.36
CA GLY A 109 17.35 -21.31 -4.30
C GLY A 109 18.42 -22.31 -4.76
N PRO A 110 19.53 -22.45 -4.01
CA PRO A 110 20.67 -23.30 -4.40
C PRO A 110 20.35 -24.79 -4.57
N LYS A 111 19.22 -25.26 -4.02
CA LYS A 111 18.78 -26.66 -4.04
C LYS A 111 17.47 -26.88 -4.80
N GLY A 112 17.10 -25.96 -5.70
CA GLY A 112 15.94 -26.10 -6.60
C GLY A 112 14.58 -25.70 -6.00
N GLY A 113 14.51 -25.28 -4.73
CA GLY A 113 13.34 -24.61 -4.17
C GLY A 113 13.36 -23.10 -4.41
N VAL A 114 12.22 -22.41 -4.26
CA VAL A 114 12.18 -20.93 -4.27
C VAL A 114 12.46 -20.37 -2.88
N ILE A 115 13.25 -19.30 -2.81
CA ILE A 115 13.53 -18.57 -1.56
C ILE A 115 12.91 -17.17 -1.61
N PRO A 116 12.21 -16.73 -0.54
CA PRO A 116 11.75 -15.35 -0.45
C PRO A 116 12.89 -14.44 0.02
N VAL A 117 13.12 -13.35 -0.72
CA VAL A 117 14.04 -12.28 -0.33
C VAL A 117 13.20 -11.05 0.02
N PRO A 118 13.21 -10.56 1.28
CA PRO A 118 12.40 -9.42 1.69
C PRO A 118 12.73 -8.16 0.91
N ASN A 119 11.69 -7.52 0.37
CA ASN A 119 11.86 -6.22 -0.26
C ASN A 119 12.17 -5.15 0.79
N SER A 120 12.88 -4.11 0.35
CA SER A 120 13.15 -2.97 1.19
C SER A 120 11.89 -2.11 1.35
N ILE A 121 11.66 -1.65 2.57
CA ILE A 121 10.59 -0.70 2.91
C ILE A 121 11.16 0.70 3.21
N SER A 122 12.39 0.96 2.75
CA SER A 122 13.12 2.19 3.04
C SER A 122 12.37 3.43 2.55
N TYR A 123 12.68 4.58 3.15
CA TYR A 123 11.99 5.84 2.87
C TYR A 123 12.08 6.32 1.40
N ALA A 124 13.13 5.88 0.70
CA ALA A 124 13.40 6.27 -0.68
C ALA A 124 12.69 5.39 -1.72
N GLU A 125 12.23 4.19 -1.35
CA GLU A 125 11.86 3.15 -2.32
C GLU A 125 10.36 2.87 -2.42
N LEU A 126 9.57 3.16 -1.37
CA LEU A 126 8.11 2.96 -1.39
C LEU A 126 7.31 4.28 -1.38
N GLU A 127 6.16 4.30 -2.04
CA GLU A 127 5.18 5.38 -1.90
C GLU A 127 4.27 5.17 -0.67
N ASP A 128 3.52 6.20 -0.24
CA ASP A 128 2.57 6.11 0.87
C ASP A 128 1.54 4.98 0.66
N ASN A 129 1.01 4.85 -0.56
CA ASN A 129 0.01 3.83 -0.89
C ASN A 129 0.61 2.42 -0.81
N ASP A 130 1.79 2.23 -1.40
CA ASP A 130 2.50 0.94 -1.34
C ASP A 130 2.77 0.55 0.12
N MET A 131 3.13 1.51 0.98
CA MET A 131 3.38 1.24 2.40
C MET A 131 2.10 0.92 3.16
N ARG A 132 0.96 1.51 2.79
CA ARG A 132 -0.35 1.17 3.37
C ARG A 132 -0.74 -0.25 3.00
N GLU A 133 -0.49 -0.66 1.76
CA GLU A 133 -0.76 -2.03 1.34
C GLU A 133 0.11 -3.03 2.11
N VAL A 134 1.42 -2.79 2.18
CA VAL A 134 2.34 -3.61 2.99
C VAL A 134 1.88 -3.68 4.44
N HIS A 135 1.51 -2.55 5.03
CA HIS A 135 1.00 -2.50 6.40
C HIS A 135 -0.24 -3.38 6.59
N VAL A 136 -1.23 -3.29 5.71
CA VAL A 136 -2.45 -4.12 5.75
C VAL A 136 -2.10 -5.61 5.66
N GLN A 137 -1.18 -5.99 4.77
CA GLN A 137 -0.76 -7.39 4.65
C GLN A 137 -0.01 -7.88 5.89
N MET A 138 0.83 -7.04 6.50
CA MET A 138 1.50 -7.35 7.77
C MET A 138 0.50 -7.55 8.90
N VAL A 139 -0.46 -6.63 9.08
CA VAL A 139 -1.52 -6.76 10.09
C VAL A 139 -2.33 -8.02 9.87
N ARG A 140 -2.70 -8.32 8.61
CA ARG A 140 -3.41 -9.56 8.26
C ARG A 140 -2.60 -10.81 8.61
N PHE A 141 -1.31 -10.81 8.29
CA PHE A 141 -0.40 -11.92 8.64
C PHE A 141 -0.30 -12.11 10.15
N LEU A 142 -0.18 -11.03 10.93
CA LEU A 142 -0.14 -11.06 12.40
C LEU A 142 -1.39 -11.70 13.01
N ARG A 143 -2.56 -11.55 12.37
CA ARG A 143 -3.81 -12.20 12.80
C ARG A 143 -3.86 -13.71 12.50
N THR A 144 -2.90 -14.27 11.78
CA THR A 144 -2.86 -15.72 11.51
C THR A 144 -2.39 -16.52 12.71
N GLU A 145 -2.88 -17.75 12.84
CA GLU A 145 -2.44 -18.66 13.90
C GLU A 145 -0.93 -18.92 13.83
N HIS A 146 -0.37 -19.01 12.61
CA HIS A 146 1.06 -19.23 12.39
C HIS A 146 1.90 -18.09 13.00
N ALA A 147 1.53 -16.83 12.73
CA ALA A 147 2.25 -15.68 13.27
C ALA A 147 2.17 -15.64 14.79
N GLN A 148 0.96 -15.77 15.35
CA GLN A 148 0.71 -15.74 16.78
C GLN A 148 1.47 -16.83 17.54
N ARG A 149 1.45 -18.07 17.02
CA ARG A 149 2.19 -19.20 17.60
C ARG A 149 3.71 -19.01 17.52
N THR A 150 4.19 -18.34 16.49
CA THR A 150 5.61 -18.03 16.33
C THR A 150 6.06 -16.97 17.32
N LEU A 151 5.24 -15.94 17.56
CA LEU A 151 5.57 -14.84 18.46
C LEU A 151 5.48 -15.23 19.94
N TRP A 152 4.50 -16.07 20.32
CA TRP A 152 4.29 -16.51 21.71
C TRP A 152 4.18 -18.03 21.82
N PRO A 153 5.29 -18.78 21.63
CA PRO A 153 5.30 -20.24 21.78
C PRO A 153 4.96 -20.70 23.21
N GLY A 154 5.11 -19.85 24.22
CA GLY A 154 4.72 -20.12 25.61
C GLY A 154 3.22 -20.25 25.83
N ILE A 155 2.41 -19.47 25.11
CA ILE A 155 0.94 -19.47 25.24
C ILE A 155 0.39 -20.64 24.41
N LYS A 156 -0.05 -21.72 25.05
CA LYS A 156 -0.55 -22.92 24.32
C LYS A 156 -1.96 -22.76 23.77
N ASP A 157 -2.81 -22.01 24.46
CA ASP A 157 -4.19 -21.75 24.08
C ASP A 157 -4.27 -20.83 22.85
N PRO A 158 -4.81 -21.29 21.70
CA PRO A 158 -4.94 -20.48 20.49
C PRO A 158 -5.83 -19.26 20.67
N VAL A 159 -6.91 -19.36 21.47
CA VAL A 159 -7.85 -18.26 21.67
C VAL A 159 -7.16 -17.13 22.42
N LYS A 160 -6.42 -17.45 23.49
CA LYS A 160 -5.64 -16.46 24.25
C LYS A 160 -4.58 -15.77 23.40
N ARG A 161 -3.93 -16.48 22.48
CA ARG A 161 -2.97 -15.87 21.54
C ARG A 161 -3.65 -14.91 20.58
N ALA A 162 -4.81 -15.30 20.03
CA ALA A 162 -5.57 -14.47 19.12
C ALA A 162 -6.09 -13.20 19.82
N ASP A 163 -6.61 -13.34 21.03
CA ASP A 163 -7.08 -12.21 21.86
C ASP A 163 -5.94 -11.25 22.20
N ALA A 164 -4.78 -11.77 22.60
CA ALA A 164 -3.60 -10.94 22.87
C ALA A 164 -3.15 -10.15 21.63
N MET A 165 -3.12 -10.79 20.46
CA MET A 165 -2.80 -10.10 19.21
C MET A 165 -3.85 -9.05 18.85
N ASN A 166 -5.13 -9.36 18.97
CA ASN A 166 -6.20 -8.41 18.65
C ASN A 166 -6.17 -7.19 19.59
N ALA A 167 -5.99 -7.42 20.90
CA ALA A 167 -5.85 -6.35 21.88
C ALA A 167 -4.64 -5.46 21.59
N PHE A 168 -3.50 -6.06 21.21
CA PHE A 168 -2.32 -5.32 20.78
C PHE A 168 -2.62 -4.42 19.57
N LEU A 169 -3.21 -5.00 18.51
CA LEU A 169 -3.51 -4.29 17.26
C LEU A 169 -4.54 -3.15 17.46
N MET A 170 -5.55 -3.35 18.32
CA MET A 170 -6.50 -2.29 18.68
C MET A 170 -5.81 -1.07 19.29
N GLY A 171 -4.70 -1.25 20.02
CA GLY A 171 -3.89 -0.15 20.57
C GLY A 171 -3.21 0.73 19.51
N PHE A 172 -3.20 0.28 18.24
CA PHE A 172 -2.62 0.99 17.10
C PHE A 172 -3.68 1.43 16.07
N ASP A 173 -4.96 1.47 16.47
CA ASP A 173 -6.12 1.74 15.62
C ASP A 173 -6.33 0.69 14.50
N GLU A 174 -5.79 -0.52 14.67
CA GLU A 174 -5.96 -1.62 13.70
C GLU A 174 -7.13 -2.51 14.13
N TRP A 175 -8.33 -2.03 13.81
CA TRP A 175 -9.60 -2.72 14.07
C TRP A 175 -9.75 -3.96 13.15
N ALA A 176 -10.49 -4.95 13.62
CA ALA A 176 -10.74 -6.20 12.91
C ALA A 176 -11.88 -6.06 11.89
#